data_AF-A0A497FYV2-F1
#
_entry.id   AF-A0A497FYV2-F1
#
_cell.length_a   1.000
_cell.length_b   1.000
_cell.length_c   1.000
_cell.angle_alpha   90.00
_cell.angle_beta   90.00
_cell.angle_gamma   90.00
#
_symmetry.space_group_name_H-M   'P 1'
#
loop_
_entity.id
_entity.type
_entity.pdbx_description
1 polymer ?
#
loop_
_entity_poly.entity_id
_entity_poly.type
_entity_poly.pdbx_seq_one_letter_code
_entity_poly.pdbx_strand_id
1 'polypeptide(L)'
;MLIEFLLAAIYAQVINIMEVFLWTKGLWSIEPPFIFDVRKPKQDSYHILLAILYFLPFTFLGLIEAFKLAWIVWILNDTTWHFWAVKPSYWTEWVKFYFNPHINQIVWYARIGVKIIKITPRRMFLITVVRLLLLPLILLL
;
A
#
# COMPACT_ATOMS: atom_id res chain seq x y z
N MET A 1 -8.53 1.41 -22.12
CA MET A 1 -8.67 0.84 -20.75
C MET A 1 -7.69 -0.30 -20.43
N LEU A 2 -7.55 -1.33 -21.27
CA LEU A 2 -6.67 -2.47 -20.93
C LEU A 2 -5.19 -2.07 -20.79
N ILE A 3 -4.69 -1.23 -21.71
CA ILE A 3 -3.29 -0.80 -21.71
C ILE A 3 -2.98 0.05 -20.49
N GLU A 4 -3.87 0.97 -20.15
CA GLU A 4 -3.78 1.89 -19.02
C GLU A 4 -3.85 1.12 -17.69
N PHE A 5 -4.71 0.10 -17.62
CA PHE A 5 -4.74 -0.83 -16.50
C PHE A 5 -3.43 -1.61 -16.36
N LEU A 6 -2.89 -2.14 -17.46
CA LEU A 6 -1.60 -2.84 -17.44
C LEU A 6 -0.46 -1.92 -17.01
N LEU A 7 -0.44 -0.68 -17.50
CA LEU A 7 0.52 0.34 -17.10
C LEU A 7 0.43 0.62 -15.59
N ALA A 8 -0.77 0.84 -15.06
CA ALA A 8 -0.98 1.01 -13.62
C ALA A 8 -0.57 -0.23 -12.82
N ALA A 9 -0.88 -1.43 -13.31
CA ALA A 9 -0.53 -2.67 -12.64
C ALA A 9 0.99 -2.89 -12.56
N ILE A 10 1.70 -2.66 -13.65
CA ILE A 10 3.18 -2.71 -13.70
C ILE A 10 3.77 -1.64 -12.80
N TYR A 11 3.26 -0.41 -12.89
CA TYR A 11 3.76 0.71 -12.09
C TYR A 11 3.56 0.47 -10.58
N ALA A 12 2.44 -0.15 -10.18
CA ALA A 12 2.22 -0.56 -8.80
C ALA A 12 3.30 -1.53 -8.29
N GLN A 13 3.78 -2.44 -9.13
CA GLN A 13 4.87 -3.34 -8.74
C GLN A 13 6.20 -2.61 -8.59
N VAL A 14 6.47 -1.58 -9.42
CA VAL A 14 7.65 -0.71 -9.25
C VAL A 14 7.60 0.01 -7.91
N ILE A 15 6.46 0.63 -7.59
CA ILE A 15 6.21 1.25 -6.29
C ILE A 15 6.43 0.25 -5.15
N ASN A 16 5.87 -0.95 -5.25
CA ASN A 16 6.01 -1.99 -4.21
C ASN A 16 7.47 -2.30 -3.93
N ILE A 17 8.23 -2.60 -4.98
CA ILE A 17 9.65 -2.96 -4.85
C ILE A 17 10.42 -1.80 -4.19
N MET A 18 10.18 -0.56 -4.62
CA MET A 18 10.81 0.62 -4.03
C MET A 18 10.48 0.80 -2.55
N GLU A 19 9.21 0.65 -2.17
CA GLU A 19 8.78 0.72 -0.78
C GLU A 19 9.36 -0.42 0.06
N VAL A 20 9.45 -1.63 -0.48
CA VAL A 20 10.10 -2.76 0.20
C VAL A 20 11.55 -2.43 0.51
N PHE A 21 12.32 -1.93 -0.47
CA PHE A 21 13.70 -1.51 -0.20
C PHE A 21 13.78 -0.39 0.84
N LEU A 22 12.85 0.56 0.83
CA LEU A 22 12.82 1.65 1.81
C LEU A 22 12.54 1.15 3.24
N TRP A 23 11.55 0.27 3.39
CA TRP A 23 11.01 -0.10 4.70
C TRP A 23 11.64 -1.35 5.30
N THR A 24 11.95 -2.34 4.47
CA THR A 24 12.41 -3.66 4.91
C THR A 24 13.86 -3.92 4.52
N LYS A 25 14.50 -2.98 3.80
CA LYS A 25 15.92 -3.02 3.36
C LYS A 25 16.26 -4.17 2.41
N GLY A 26 15.27 -4.86 1.85
CA GLY A 26 15.49 -5.96 0.91
C GLY A 26 14.21 -6.72 0.60
N LEU A 27 14.18 -7.37 -0.58
CA LEU A 27 13.09 -8.26 -0.96
C LEU A 27 13.02 -9.45 -0.01
N TRP A 28 11.80 -9.85 0.34
CA TRP A 28 11.51 -11.05 1.14
C TRP A 28 12.25 -11.08 2.48
N SER A 29 12.44 -9.93 3.12
CA SER A 29 13.14 -9.83 4.40
C SER A 29 12.25 -9.97 5.63
N ILE A 30 10.92 -9.95 5.47
CA ILE A 30 9.98 -10.15 6.58
C ILE A 30 9.72 -11.64 6.80
N GLU A 31 9.87 -12.06 8.05
CA GLU A 31 9.68 -13.44 8.53
C GLU A 31 9.00 -13.45 9.91
N PRO A 32 8.37 -14.56 10.31
CA PRO A 32 7.93 -14.74 11.69
C PRO A 32 9.12 -14.72 12.68
N PRO A 33 8.92 -14.23 13.92
CA PRO A 33 7.69 -13.64 14.43
C PRO A 33 7.48 -12.22 13.87
N PHE A 34 6.24 -11.90 13.46
CA PHE A 34 5.85 -10.60 12.86
C PHE A 34 5.83 -9.46 13.89
N ILE A 35 6.99 -9.18 14.47
CA ILE A 35 7.21 -8.16 15.49
C ILE A 35 7.77 -6.93 14.77
N PHE A 36 7.03 -5.84 14.85
CA PHE A 36 7.42 -4.58 14.24
C PHE A 36 7.96 -3.61 15.29
N ASP A 37 8.92 -2.80 14.86
CA ASP A 37 9.42 -1.70 15.65
C ASP A 37 8.38 -0.57 15.69
N VAL A 38 7.69 -0.44 16.82
CA VAL A 38 6.58 0.51 17.02
C VAL A 38 7.09 1.92 17.36
N ARG A 39 8.31 2.28 16.94
CA ARG A 39 8.82 3.65 17.12
C ARG A 39 8.01 4.61 16.26
N LYS A 40 7.65 5.77 16.85
CA LYS A 40 7.00 6.84 16.09
C LYS A 40 7.95 7.29 14.97
N PRO A 41 7.48 7.37 13.71
CA PRO A 41 8.31 7.76 12.60
C PRO A 41 8.79 9.21 12.78
N LYS A 42 10.05 9.46 12.41
CA LYS A 42 10.59 10.82 12.33
C LYS A 42 9.76 11.66 11.36
N GLN A 43 9.91 12.98 11.42
CA GLN A 43 9.25 13.86 10.47
C GLN A 43 9.78 13.63 9.06
N ASP A 44 9.02 12.92 8.24
CA ASP A 44 9.32 12.66 6.85
C ASP A 44 8.18 13.12 5.93
N SER A 45 8.55 13.49 4.70
CA SER A 45 7.61 13.85 3.62
C SER A 45 7.23 12.64 2.77
N TYR A 46 7.51 11.42 3.26
CA TYR A 46 7.42 10.20 2.48
C TYR A 46 5.99 9.98 1.93
N HIS A 47 4.96 10.11 2.76
CA HIS A 47 3.57 9.90 2.33
C HIS A 47 3.08 10.95 1.33
N ILE A 48 3.64 12.17 1.38
CA ILE A 48 3.36 13.23 0.39
C ILE A 48 4.00 12.85 -0.94
N LEU A 49 5.28 12.44 -0.91
CA LEU A 49 5.98 11.96 -2.09
C LEU A 49 5.25 10.77 -2.72
N LEU A 50 4.84 9.81 -1.91
CA LEU A 50 4.13 8.62 -2.36
C LEU A 50 2.79 8.97 -3.04
N ALA A 51 2.01 9.89 -2.45
CA ALA A 51 0.78 10.37 -3.06
C ALA A 51 1.01 11.06 -4.42
N ILE A 52 2.09 11.84 -4.55
CA ILE A 52 2.50 12.43 -5.83
C ILE A 52 2.89 11.33 -6.82
N LEU A 53 3.67 10.34 -6.39
CA LEU A 53 4.12 9.24 -7.25
C LEU A 53 2.97 8.35 -7.73
N TYR A 54 1.90 8.20 -6.97
CA TYR A 54 0.71 7.49 -7.45
C TYR A 54 -0.02 8.22 -8.56
N PHE A 55 0.03 9.56 -8.60
CA PHE A 55 -0.80 10.37 -9.49
C PHE A 55 -0.04 10.93 -10.68
N LEU A 56 1.14 11.52 -10.44
CA LEU A 56 1.93 12.25 -11.42
C LEU A 56 2.19 11.48 -12.72
N PRO A 57 2.54 10.17 -12.70
CA PRO A 57 2.82 9.42 -13.91
C PRO A 57 1.66 9.34 -14.88
N PHE A 58 0.41 9.59 -14.45
CA PHE A 58 -0.77 9.44 -15.28
C PHE A 58 -1.39 10.77 -15.72
N THR A 59 -0.86 11.90 -15.25
CA THR A 59 -1.43 13.24 -15.50
C THR A 59 -1.51 13.61 -16.98
N PHE A 60 -0.64 13.05 -17.82
CA PHE A 60 -0.64 13.24 -19.26
C PHE A 60 -1.89 12.67 -19.96
N LEU A 61 -2.66 11.80 -19.29
CA LEU A 61 -3.90 11.21 -19.79
C LEU A 61 -5.16 12.03 -19.44
N GLY A 62 -5.03 13.08 -18.63
CA GLY A 62 -6.15 13.83 -18.07
C GLY A 62 -6.34 13.56 -16.57
N LEU A 63 -6.98 14.50 -15.86
CA LEU A 63 -7.08 14.45 -14.40
C LEU A 63 -7.99 13.32 -13.90
N ILE A 64 -9.07 13.01 -14.63
CA ILE A 64 -10.02 11.95 -14.27
C ILE A 64 -9.35 10.58 -14.43
N GLU A 65 -8.71 10.35 -15.58
CA GLU A 65 -7.95 9.14 -15.88
C GLU A 65 -6.81 8.97 -14.90
N ALA A 66 -6.05 10.04 -14.60
CA ALA A 66 -4.98 10.00 -13.62
C ALA A 66 -5.50 9.61 -12.24
N PHE A 67 -6.65 10.13 -11.83
CA PHE A 67 -7.27 9.78 -10.54
C PHE A 67 -7.66 8.30 -10.48
N LYS A 68 -8.31 7.79 -11.53
CA LYS A 68 -8.67 6.36 -11.62
C LYS A 68 -7.45 5.45 -11.56
N LEU A 69 -6.41 5.75 -12.34
CA LEU A 69 -5.19 4.95 -12.39
C LEU A 69 -4.40 5.04 -11.08
N ALA A 70 -4.32 6.23 -10.47
CA ALA A 70 -3.70 6.40 -9.15
C ALA A 70 -4.41 5.55 -8.09
N TRP A 71 -5.74 5.47 -8.14
CA TRP A 71 -6.51 4.61 -7.24
C TRP A 71 -6.21 3.13 -7.45
N ILE A 72 -6.09 2.68 -8.70
CA ILE A 72 -5.68 1.31 -9.03
C ILE A 72 -4.27 1.02 -8.48
N VAL A 73 -3.31 1.91 -8.74
CA VAL A 73 -1.93 1.78 -8.23
C VAL A 73 -1.93 1.66 -6.72
N TRP A 74 -2.70 2.50 -6.03
CA TRP A 74 -2.77 2.49 -4.58
C TRP A 74 -3.38 1.21 -4.02
N ILE A 75 -4.44 0.69 -4.62
CA ILE A 75 -5.03 -0.61 -4.22
C ILE A 75 -4.05 -1.75 -4.45
N LEU A 76 -3.43 -1.77 -5.62
CA LEU A 76 -2.46 -2.82 -5.95
C LEU A 76 -1.27 -2.73 -5.01
N ASN A 77 -0.81 -1.54 -4.66
CA ASN A 77 0.26 -1.39 -3.69
C ASN A 77 -0.11 -2.01 -2.33
N ASP A 78 -1.25 -1.62 -1.76
CA ASP A 78 -1.72 -2.15 -0.48
C ASP A 78 -1.89 -3.67 -0.47
N THR A 79 -2.29 -4.26 -1.59
CA THR A 79 -2.63 -5.69 -1.68
C THR A 79 -1.48 -6.56 -2.16
N THR A 80 -0.50 -5.99 -2.88
CA THR A 80 0.58 -6.76 -3.50
C THR A 80 1.97 -6.46 -2.96
N TRP A 81 2.16 -5.39 -2.18
CA TRP A 81 3.44 -5.08 -1.52
C TRP A 81 3.99 -6.27 -0.71
N HIS A 82 3.11 -7.03 -0.06
CA HIS A 82 3.48 -8.19 0.75
C HIS A 82 4.23 -9.29 0.00
N PHE A 83 3.92 -9.48 -1.29
CA PHE A 83 4.57 -10.49 -2.13
C PHE A 83 6.05 -10.17 -2.41
N TRP A 84 6.43 -8.91 -2.25
CA TRP A 84 7.80 -8.44 -2.37
C TRP A 84 8.49 -8.32 -1.02
N ALA A 85 7.74 -8.06 0.06
CA ALA A 85 8.30 -7.83 1.40
C ALA A 85 8.52 -9.10 2.21
N VAL A 86 7.62 -10.07 2.11
CA VAL A 86 7.52 -11.23 3.00
C VAL A 86 8.03 -12.48 2.30
N LYS A 87 8.83 -13.32 2.97
CA LYS A 87 9.27 -14.59 2.35
C LYS A 87 8.08 -15.41 1.84
N PRO A 88 8.16 -15.98 0.62
CA PRO A 88 7.05 -16.72 0.03
C PRO A 88 6.49 -17.85 0.89
N SER A 89 7.34 -18.53 1.66
CA SER A 89 6.94 -19.58 2.60
C SER A 89 5.97 -19.11 3.69
N TYR A 90 5.93 -17.80 3.99
CA TYR A 90 5.13 -17.21 5.05
C TYR A 90 4.00 -16.30 4.55
N TRP A 91 3.71 -16.26 3.25
CA TRP A 91 2.66 -15.38 2.70
C TRP A 91 1.27 -15.64 3.31
N THR A 92 0.91 -16.90 3.51
CA THR A 92 -0.39 -17.26 4.07
C THR A 92 -0.51 -16.85 5.54
N GLU A 93 0.54 -17.07 6.33
CA GLU A 93 0.62 -16.62 7.72
C GLU A 93 0.57 -15.10 7.81
N TRP A 94 1.30 -14.42 6.92
CA TRP A 94 1.31 -12.97 6.84
C TRP A 94 -0.06 -12.40 6.51
N VAL A 95 -0.75 -12.89 5.48
CA VAL A 95 -2.08 -12.40 5.11
C VAL A 95 -3.07 -12.58 6.26
N LYS A 96 -3.04 -13.75 6.93
CA LYS A 96 -3.87 -14.01 8.12
C LYS A 96 -3.56 -13.07 9.28
N PHE A 97 -2.30 -12.66 9.43
CA PHE A 97 -1.87 -11.73 10.46
C PHE A 97 -2.23 -10.29 10.11
N TYR A 98 -1.83 -9.82 8.94
CA TYR A 98 -1.87 -8.42 8.50
C TYR A 98 -3.29 -7.93 8.17
N PHE A 99 -4.16 -8.83 7.70
CA PHE A 99 -5.57 -8.53 7.43
C PHE A 99 -6.51 -9.12 8.48
N ASN A 100 -6.04 -9.31 9.71
CA ASN A 100 -6.87 -9.83 10.80
C ASN A 100 -7.79 -8.74 11.38
N PRO A 101 -9.13 -8.85 11.29
CA PRO A 101 -10.04 -7.84 11.82
C PRO A 101 -10.11 -7.81 13.35
N HIS A 102 -9.57 -8.82 14.04
CA HIS A 102 -9.62 -8.96 15.49
C HIS A 102 -8.33 -8.49 16.19
N ILE A 103 -7.23 -8.30 15.44
CA ILE A 103 -5.94 -7.89 16.01
C ILE A 103 -5.81 -6.36 15.98
N ASN A 104 -5.56 -5.76 17.15
CA ASN A 104 -5.35 -4.32 17.33
C ASN A 104 -3.90 -3.95 17.68
N GLN A 105 -2.97 -4.90 17.59
CA GLN A 105 -1.56 -4.58 17.79
C GLN A 105 -1.07 -3.60 16.72
N ILE A 106 -0.19 -2.69 17.11
CA ILE A 106 0.35 -1.69 16.19
C ILE A 106 1.43 -2.37 15.35
N VAL A 107 1.29 -2.30 14.03
CA VAL A 107 2.26 -2.82 13.07
C VAL A 107 3.19 -1.71 12.57
N TRP A 108 2.66 -0.52 12.35
CA TRP A 108 3.43 0.66 11.95
C TRP A 108 2.59 1.93 12.15
N TYR A 109 3.14 3.07 11.76
CA TYR A 109 2.45 4.36 11.82
C TYR A 109 2.42 5.02 10.46
N ALA A 110 1.22 5.33 9.96
CA ALA A 110 1.06 6.16 8.79
C ALA A 110 1.12 7.64 9.20
N ARG A 111 1.70 8.47 8.34
CA ARG A 111 1.73 9.92 8.53
C ARG A 111 0.93 10.57 7.42
N ILE A 112 -0.13 11.29 7.78
CA ILE A 112 -0.93 12.08 6.85
C ILE A 112 -0.74 13.55 7.23
N GLY A 113 0.23 14.19 6.56
CA GLY A 113 0.68 15.54 6.88
C GLY A 113 1.22 15.62 8.31
N VAL A 114 0.52 16.36 9.18
CA VAL A 114 0.90 16.54 10.59
C VAL A 114 0.35 15.45 11.52
N LYS A 115 -0.57 14.60 11.05
CA LYS A 115 -1.21 13.57 11.88
C LYS A 115 -0.50 12.24 11.74
N ILE A 116 -0.20 11.62 12.89
CA ILE A 116 0.32 10.26 12.99
C ILE A 116 -0.83 9.31 13.31
N ILE A 117 -1.04 8.30 12.48
CA ILE A 117 -2.11 7.32 12.59
C ILE A 117 -1.49 5.96 12.89
N LYS A 118 -1.90 5.35 14.00
CA LYS A 118 -1.56 3.96 14.34
C LYS A 118 -2.15 3.03 13.29
N ILE A 119 -1.33 2.21 12.66
CA ILE A 119 -1.80 1.17 11.75
C ILE A 119 -1.81 -0.16 12.50
N THR A 120 -2.95 -0.83 12.43
CA THR A 120 -3.20 -2.14 13.03
C THR A 120 -3.76 -3.06 11.95
N PRO A 121 -3.65 -4.39 12.10
CA PRO A 121 -4.24 -5.32 11.15
C PRO A 121 -5.74 -5.08 10.90
N ARG A 122 -6.49 -4.80 11.97
CA ARG A 122 -7.90 -4.42 11.86
C ARG A 122 -8.12 -3.19 10.97
N ARG A 123 -7.29 -2.16 11.12
CA ARG A 123 -7.41 -0.94 10.31
C ARG A 123 -7.03 -1.20 8.86
N MET A 124 -5.97 -1.99 8.62
CA MET A 124 -5.59 -2.39 7.25
C MET A 124 -6.73 -3.14 6.57
N PHE A 125 -7.28 -4.16 7.22
CA PHE A 125 -8.44 -4.89 6.72
C PHE A 125 -9.60 -3.95 6.32
N LEU A 126 -10.02 -3.07 7.23
CA LEU A 126 -11.12 -2.15 6.96
C LEU A 126 -10.81 -1.19 5.81
N ILE A 127 -9.60 -0.62 5.77
CA ILE A 127 -9.18 0.32 4.71
C ILE A 127 -9.16 -0.40 3.36
N THR A 128 -8.58 -1.59 3.29
CA THR A 128 -8.53 -2.38 2.05
C THR A 128 -9.93 -2.74 1.55
N VAL A 129 -10.83 -3.18 2.44
CA VAL A 129 -12.23 -3.46 2.08
C VAL A 129 -12.93 -2.21 1.53
N VAL A 130 -12.82 -1.07 2.23
CA VAL A 130 -13.42 0.19 1.77
C VAL A 130 -12.88 0.58 0.39
N ARG A 131 -11.57 0.47 0.15
CA ARG A 131 -10.97 0.80 -1.14
C ARG A 131 -11.47 -0.10 -2.27
N LEU A 132 -11.59 -1.41 -2.02
CA LEU A 132 -12.12 -2.36 -2.99
C LEU A 132 -13.59 -2.07 -3.32
N LEU A 133 -14.41 -1.68 -2.33
CA LEU A 133 -15.81 -1.33 -2.54
C LEU A 133 -15.99 0.00 -3.31
N LEU A 134 -15.08 0.96 -3.11
CA LEU A 134 -15.12 2.24 -3.82
C LEU A 134 -14.55 2.16 -5.24
N LEU A 135 -13.71 1.17 -5.55
CA LEU A 135 -13.07 1.03 -6.86
C LEU A 135 -14.09 1.02 -8.02
N PRO A 136 -15.18 0.22 -8.02
CA PRO A 136 -16.17 0.26 -9.09
C PRO A 136 -16.78 1.65 -9.29
N LEU A 137 -17.09 2.36 -8.20
CA LEU A 137 -17.66 3.72 -8.27
C LEU A 137 -16.68 4.70 -8.93
N ILE A 138 -15.40 4.59 -8.61
CA ILE A 138 -14.35 5.45 -9.19
C ILE A 138 -14.13 5.13 -10.67
N LEU A 139 -14.20 3.86 -11.05
CA LEU A 139 -14.06 3.45 -12.45
C LEU A 139 -15.24 3.92 -13.32
N LEU A 140 -16.40 4.20 -12.72
CA LEU A 140 -17.59 4.73 -13.39
C LEU A 140 -17.62 6.26 -13.56
N LEU A 141 -16.73 7.01 -12.89
CA LEU A 141 -16.57 8.46 -13.09
C LEU A 141 -16.15 8.80 -14.52
#